data_AF-A0A9E5AV75-F1
#
_entry.id   AF-A0A9E5AV75-F1
#
_cell.length_a   1.000
_cell.length_b   1.000
_cell.length_c   1.000
_cell.angle_alpha   90.00
_cell.angle_beta   90.00
_cell.angle_gamma   90.00
#
_symmetry.space_group_name_H-M   'P 1'
#
loop_
_entity.id
_entity.type
_entity.pdbx_description
1 polymer ?
#
loop_
_entity_poly.entity_id
_entity_poly.type
_entity_poly.pdbx_seq_one_letter_code
_entity_poly.pdbx_strand_id
1 'polypeptide(L)' 'MMLSRVLIILFSLVAPLLWAAELLLWRDVDGKAHLPLAPGSHKAAVLLFLACDCPISNVYAPEIR' A
#
# COMPACT_ATOMS: atom_id res chain seq x y z
N MET A 1 33.88 -25.98 -6.73
CA MET A 1 32.51 -26.49 -6.47
C MET A 1 31.93 -26.01 -5.14
N MET A 2 32.68 -25.96 -4.02
CA MET A 2 32.16 -25.45 -2.73
C MET A 2 31.83 -23.95 -2.73
N LEU A 3 32.63 -23.10 -3.38
CA LEU A 3 32.39 -21.65 -3.43
C LEU A 3 31.08 -21.27 -4.16
N SER A 4 30.74 -22.00 -5.23
CA SER A 4 29.50 -21.78 -6.00
C SER A 4 28.25 -22.12 -5.18
N ARG A 5 28.30 -23.16 -4.34
CA ARG A 5 27.20 -23.55 -3.46
C ARG A 5 26.94 -22.51 -2.37
N VAL A 6 27.99 -21.95 -1.78
CA VAL A 6 27.89 -20.89 -0.76
C VAL A 6 27.23 -19.64 -1.35
N LEU A 7 27.62 -19.25 -2.57
CA LEU A 7 27.05 -18.07 -3.24
C LEU A 7 25.54 -18.22 -3.50
N ILE A 8 25.11 -19.42 -3.93
CA ILE A 8 23.69 -19.73 -4.20
C ILE A 8 22.87 -19.68 -2.91
N ILE A 9 23.38 -20.24 -1.81
CA ILE A 9 22.70 -20.21 -0.50
C ILE A 9 22.60 -18.77 0.01
N LEU A 10 23.64 -17.96 -0.15
CA LEU A 10 23.61 -16.55 0.26
C LEU A 10 22.57 -15.76 -0.54
N PHE A 11 22.48 -16.01 -1.86
CA PHE A 11 21.55 -15.32 -2.74
C PHE A 11 20.08 -15.71 -2.44
N SER A 12 19.81 -16.97 -2.10
CA SER A 12 18.44 -17.40 -1.77
C SER A 12 17.95 -16.90 -0.41
N LEU A 13 18.84 -16.66 0.55
CA LEU A 13 18.44 -16.07 1.85
C LEU A 13 18.19 -14.56 1.79
N VAL A 14 18.85 -13.83 0.89
CA VAL A 14 18.74 -12.36 0.79
C VAL A 14 17.57 -11.91 -0.11
N ALA A 15 17.25 -12.68 -1.15
CA ALA A 15 16.16 -12.37 -2.07
C ALA A 15 14.78 -12.10 -1.41
N PRO A 16 14.32 -12.89 -0.41
CA PRO A 16 13.02 -12.64 0.21
C PRO A 16 12.97 -11.38 1.08
N LEU A 17 14.11 -10.87 1.57
CA LEU A 17 14.14 -9.58 2.31
C LEU A 17 13.98 -8.37 1.38
N LEU A 18 14.35 -8.50 0.10
CA LEU A 18 14.27 -7.42 -0.87
C LEU A 18 12.89 -7.32 -1.54
N TRP A 19 12.01 -8.32 -1.34
CA TRP A 19 10.60 -8.23 -1.71
C TRP A 19 9.83 -7.40 -0.68
N ALA A 20 10.35 -6.20 -0.41
CA ALA A 20 9.65 -5.19 0.35
C ALA A 20 8.37 -4.86 -0.42
N ALA A 21 7.23 -5.09 0.21
CA ALA A 21 5.93 -4.72 -0.31
C ALA A 21 5.97 -3.22 -0.67
N GLU A 22 5.73 -2.88 -1.93
CA GLU A 22 5.47 -1.49 -2.32
C GLU A 22 4.25 -1.01 -1.53
N LEU A 23 4.50 -0.14 -0.54
CA LEU A 23 3.41 0.50 0.18
C LEU A 23 2.73 1.47 -0.79
N LEU A 24 1.44 1.26 -0.99
CA LEU A 24 0.64 2.04 -1.92
C LEU A 24 0.59 3.51 -1.44
N LEU A 25 1.33 4.38 -2.12
CA LEU A 25 1.41 5.80 -1.83
C LEU A 25 0.37 6.57 -2.64
N TRP A 26 -0.53 7.24 -1.94
CA TRP A 26 -1.57 8.07 -2.53
C TRP A 26 -1.38 9.52 -2.15
N ARG A 27 -1.79 10.44 -3.02
CA ARG A 27 -1.86 11.86 -2.72
C ARG A 27 -3.31 12.27 -2.59
N ASP A 28 -3.60 13.05 -1.56
CA ASP A 28 -4.92 13.69 -1.43
C ASP A 28 -5.06 14.90 -2.36
N VAL A 29 -6.21 15.58 -2.27
CA VAL A 29 -6.55 16.76 -3.08
C VAL A 29 -5.63 17.96 -2.81
N ASP A 30 -4.93 17.99 -1.69
CA ASP A 30 -3.94 19.01 -1.32
C ASP A 30 -2.50 18.58 -1.70
N GLY A 31 -2.34 17.40 -2.30
CA GLY A 31 -1.06 16.85 -2.74
C GLY A 31 -0.24 16.18 -1.64
N LYS A 32 -0.77 16.06 -0.42
CA LYS A 32 -0.09 15.41 0.72
C LYS A 32 -0.09 13.90 0.52
N ALA A 33 1.07 13.29 0.78
CA ALA A 33 1.28 11.86 0.62
C ALA A 33 0.76 11.06 1.83
N HIS A 34 0.08 9.95 1.55
CA HIS A 34 -0.47 9.01 2.51
C HIS A 34 -0.11 7.57 2.14
N LEU A 35 -0.04 6.69 3.15
CA LEU A 35 0.14 5.24 2.99
C LEU A 35 -1.03 4.50 3.68
N PRO A 36 -2.24 4.52 3.09
CA PRO A 36 -3.47 4.11 3.78
C PRO A 36 -3.49 2.62 4.15
N LEU A 37 -2.76 1.81 3.38
CA LEU A 37 -2.70 0.35 3.54
C LEU A 37 -1.43 -0.12 4.28
N ALA A 38 -0.65 0.81 4.85
CA ALA A 38 0.54 0.43 5.60
C ALA A 38 0.16 -0.37 6.86
N PRO A 39 0.78 -1.54 7.09
CA PRO A 39 0.50 -2.32 8.28
C PRO A 39 0.90 -1.54 9.53
N GLY A 40 0.01 -1.51 10.53
CA GLY A 40 0.26 -0.89 11.84
C GLY A 40 -0.02 0.61 11.94
N SER A 41 -0.38 1.30 10.85
CA SER A 41 -0.77 2.72 10.90
C SER A 41 -2.16 2.93 11.53
N HIS A 42 -3.08 1.99 11.30
CA HIS A 42 -4.48 2.05 11.74
C HIS A 42 -5.00 0.66 12.13
N LYS A 43 -6.08 0.61 12.94
CA LYS A 43 -6.77 -0.64 13.27
C LYS A 43 -7.51 -1.25 12.08
N ALA A 44 -7.95 -0.39 11.15
CA ALA A 44 -8.60 -0.76 9.89
C ALA A 44 -8.42 0.37 8.88
N ALA A 45 -8.40 0.03 7.60
CA ALA A 45 -8.45 0.98 6.49
C ALA A 45 -9.72 0.73 5.68
N VAL A 46 -10.53 1.77 5.45
CA VAL A 46 -11.74 1.70 4.63
C VAL A 46 -11.51 2.55 3.39
N LEU A 47 -11.70 1.94 2.22
CA LEU A 47 -11.58 2.61 0.93
C LEU A 47 -12.97 2.83 0.34
N LEU A 48 -13.33 4.10 0.14
CA LEU A 48 -14.58 4.51 -0.48
C LEU A 48 -14.27 4.96 -1.92
N PHE A 49 -14.88 4.29 -2.89
CA PHE A 49 -14.78 4.67 -4.29
C PHE A 49 -16.03 5.47 -4.66
N LEU A 50 -15.84 6.75 -4.93
CA LEU A 50 -16.92 7.70 -5.22
C LEU A 50 -16.76 8.21 -6.65
N ALA A 51 -17.88 8.46 -7.30
CA ALA A 51 -17.92 9.20 -8.56
C ALA A 51 -18.62 10.54 -8.31
N CYS A 52 -17.98 11.65 -8.69
CA CYS A 52 -18.47 12.99 -8.41
C CYS A 52 -19.80 13.31 -9.11
N ASP A 53 -20.10 12.60 -10.19
CA ASP A 53 -21.32 12.68 -10.98
C ASP A 53 -22.37 11.61 -10.63
N CYS A 54 -22.11 10.79 -9.60
CA CYS A 54 -23.05 9.76 -9.15
C CYS A 54 -23.98 10.29 -8.05
N PRO A 55 -25.31 10.36 -8.28
CA PRO A 55 -26.27 10.85 -7.28
C PRO A 55 -26.23 10.06 -5.98
N ILE A 56 -26.07 8.73 -6.06
CA ILE A 56 -25.98 7.87 -4.88
C ILE A 56 -24.73 8.19 -4.06
N SER A 57 -23.58 8.40 -4.70
CA SER A 57 -22.34 8.78 -4.00
C SER A 57 -22.48 10.13 -3.31
N ASN A 58 -23.08 11.11 -4.00
CA ASN A 58 -23.21 12.47 -3.51
C ASN A 58 -24.17 12.62 -2.31
N VAL A 59 -25.14 11.70 -2.16
CA VAL A 59 -26.03 11.68 -0.98
C VAL A 59 -25.24 11.44 0.31
N TYR A 60 -24.11 10.71 0.26
CA TYR A 60 -23.26 10.45 1.44
C TYR A 60 -22.21 11.54 1.72
N ALA A 61 -22.15 12.59 0.90
CA ALA A 61 -21.18 13.67 1.10
C ALA A 61 -21.27 14.37 2.47
N PRO A 62 -22.44 14.59 3.11
CA PRO A 62 -22.49 15.22 4.42
C PRO A 62 -21.97 14.33 5.56
N GLU A 63 -22.07 13.00 5.45
CA GLU A 63 -21.64 12.05 6.47
C GLU A 63 -20.16 11.65 6.38
N ILE A 64 -19.55 11.76 5.20
CA ILE A 64 -18.15 11.35 4.93
C ILE A 64 -17.14 12.51 5.15
N ARG A 65 -17.57 13.68 5.62
CA ARG A 65 -16.68 14.84 5.84
C ARG A 65 -15.61 14.63 6.91
#